data_AF-A0A0C3CKU1-F1
#
_entry.id   AF-A0A0C3CKU1-F1
#
_cell.length_a   1.000
_cell.length_b   1.000
_cell.length_c   1.000
_cell.angle_alpha   90.00
_cell.angle_beta   90.00
_cell.angle_gamma   90.00
#
_symmetry.space_group_name_H-M   'P 1'
#
loop_
_entity.id
_entity.type
_entity.pdbx_description
1 polymer ?
#
loop_
_entity_poly.entity_id
_entity_poly.type
_entity_poly.pdbx_seq_one_letter_code
_entity_poly.pdbx_strand_id
1 'polypeptide(L)'
;MHQPPPGPSSPINAHHLAPDQTANKSRPDDYVYFERTTAEFSSDAFARSTAAKLKLESYYKVAVDSAIERNARRIEMETRLSQLHTPDAKEREIRKYSKTESQHLRLRRTKIKLTDFVTVKVIGKGAFGEVRLVQKVDTGKVYAMKSLQKAEMLKRDQLAHVRAERDVLAESTSPWVVQLFYSFQDPLYLYLIMEFLPGGDLMTMLMKYDVFSEDVTRFYMAECILAIEAVHTLGYIHRDIKPDNVLIDKNGHLKLSDFGLSTGLHKASDGEFYKRYLEQEKTRDTARNSVQVNPINLTMSREQIATWKANRRKLAFSTVGTPDYIAPEVFIMKGYGKECDWWSLGAIFFECLVGYAPFCSDNPGDTYKKIIDWPKYLYFPEEVYISREGEDLIRSMMNWADQRLTVNQIKAHPFFYGADWNSLRHIEPPFVPHLQSITDTSYFPTDDFGSLPDQLEKVEGIGAEKDLAFLGFTFKRFTGGAQVSG
;
A
#
# COMPACT_ATOMS: atom_id res chain seq x y z
N MET A 1 -4.76 49.57 -41.99
CA MET A 1 -5.46 48.46 -42.68
C MET A 1 -4.67 47.19 -42.39
N HIS A 2 -5.39 46.09 -42.12
CA HIS A 2 -4.92 44.76 -41.65
C HIS A 2 -4.85 44.56 -40.13
N GLN A 3 -6.01 44.20 -39.55
CA GLN A 3 -6.13 43.32 -38.39
C GLN A 3 -6.32 41.87 -38.89
N PRO A 4 -5.75 40.86 -38.21
CA PRO A 4 -6.15 39.45 -38.36
C PRO A 4 -7.35 39.12 -37.42
N PRO A 5 -8.24 38.17 -37.82
CA PRO A 5 -9.48 37.88 -37.10
C PRO A 5 -9.31 36.96 -35.88
N PRO A 6 -10.29 36.94 -34.95
CA PRO A 6 -10.20 36.24 -33.67
C PRO A 6 -10.58 34.75 -33.78
N GLY A 7 -9.97 33.92 -32.94
CA GLY A 7 -10.33 32.50 -32.80
C GLY A 7 -11.59 32.28 -31.95
N PRO A 8 -12.29 31.15 -32.10
CA PRO A 8 -13.38 30.80 -31.19
C PRO A 8 -12.96 29.76 -30.14
N SER A 9 -13.35 30.09 -28.91
CA SER A 9 -13.37 29.29 -27.70
C SER A 9 -14.61 28.38 -27.61
N SER A 10 -14.44 27.25 -26.90
CA SER A 10 -15.48 26.45 -26.19
C SER A 10 -16.20 25.33 -27.00
N PRO A 11 -16.93 24.40 -26.34
CA PRO A 11 -16.44 23.12 -25.83
C PRO A 11 -17.14 21.91 -26.48
N ILE A 12 -16.45 20.77 -26.60
CA ILE A 12 -17.05 19.54 -27.15
C ILE A 12 -17.84 18.83 -26.04
N ASN A 13 -19.15 19.11 -25.99
CA ASN A 13 -20.13 18.27 -25.28
C ASN A 13 -20.45 17.05 -26.15
N ALA A 14 -20.24 15.87 -25.57
CA ALA A 14 -20.62 14.58 -26.13
C ALA A 14 -22.16 14.46 -26.19
N HIS A 15 -22.73 14.52 -27.38
CA HIS A 15 -24.12 14.13 -27.61
C HIS A 15 -24.19 12.73 -28.21
N HIS A 16 -24.99 11.91 -27.52
CA HIS A 16 -25.50 10.61 -27.90
C HIS A 16 -25.85 10.50 -29.40
N LEU A 17 -25.28 9.50 -30.06
CA LEU A 17 -25.69 9.05 -31.40
C LEU A 17 -27.03 8.31 -31.31
N ALA A 18 -28.12 9.03 -31.58
CA ALA A 18 -29.35 8.44 -32.10
C ALA A 18 -29.20 8.22 -33.62
N PRO A 19 -29.83 7.19 -34.21
CA PRO A 19 -29.67 6.90 -35.64
C PRO A 19 -30.50 7.87 -36.47
N ASP A 20 -29.82 8.71 -37.24
CA ASP A 20 -30.45 9.61 -38.21
C ASP A 20 -30.98 8.81 -39.40
N GLN A 21 -32.29 8.85 -39.61
CA GLN A 21 -32.92 8.39 -40.84
C GLN A 21 -32.78 9.47 -41.91
N THR A 22 -32.46 9.02 -43.13
CA THR A 22 -32.54 9.72 -44.43
C THR A 22 -31.37 10.64 -44.84
N ALA A 23 -30.48 10.08 -45.66
CA ALA A 23 -29.88 10.81 -46.78
C ALA A 23 -29.42 9.82 -47.87
N ASN A 24 -30.24 9.71 -48.92
CA ASN A 24 -29.92 9.04 -50.18
C ASN A 24 -28.77 9.80 -50.86
N LYS A 25 -27.53 9.36 -50.63
CA LYS A 25 -26.40 9.65 -51.52
C LYS A 25 -26.01 8.35 -52.20
N SER A 26 -26.06 8.34 -53.52
CA SER A 26 -25.57 7.26 -54.38
C SER A 26 -24.17 6.82 -53.94
N ARG A 27 -24.10 5.62 -53.38
CA ARG A 27 -22.88 5.04 -52.80
C ARG A 27 -22.12 4.31 -53.92
N PRO A 28 -20.79 4.42 -54.01
CA PRO A 28 -20.00 3.79 -55.07
C PRO A 28 -20.09 2.25 -54.99
N ASP A 29 -20.32 1.61 -56.15
CA ASP A 29 -20.65 0.18 -56.34
C ASP A 29 -19.50 -0.82 -56.03
N ASP A 30 -18.34 -0.33 -55.58
CA ASP A 30 -17.10 -1.15 -55.48
C ASP A 30 -16.71 -1.52 -54.04
N TYR A 31 -17.60 -1.29 -53.07
CA TYR A 31 -17.37 -1.70 -51.67
C TYR A 31 -18.47 -2.65 -51.19
N VAL A 32 -18.06 -3.88 -50.85
CA VAL A 32 -18.93 -4.85 -50.18
C VAL A 32 -19.04 -4.48 -48.70
N TYR A 33 -20.19 -3.92 -48.33
CA TYR A 33 -20.51 -3.62 -46.93
C TYR A 33 -21.11 -4.85 -46.28
N PHE A 34 -20.34 -5.51 -45.40
CA PHE A 34 -20.85 -6.60 -44.58
C PHE A 34 -21.48 -6.04 -43.31
N GLU A 35 -22.77 -6.28 -43.10
CA GLU A 35 -23.38 -6.09 -41.78
C GLU A 35 -22.88 -7.19 -40.84
N ARG A 36 -22.14 -6.79 -39.80
CA ARG A 36 -21.56 -7.71 -38.82
C ARG A 36 -22.53 -7.87 -37.66
N THR A 37 -23.10 -9.05 -37.53
CA THR A 37 -24.03 -9.38 -36.44
C THR A 37 -23.32 -10.21 -35.37
N THR A 38 -23.56 -9.90 -34.10
CA THR A 38 -22.95 -10.62 -32.95
C THR A 38 -23.76 -11.82 -32.46
N ALA A 39 -24.86 -12.17 -33.15
CA ALA A 39 -25.90 -13.07 -32.64
C ALA A 39 -25.51 -14.56 -32.57
N GLU A 40 -24.52 -15.02 -33.35
CA GLU A 40 -24.11 -16.43 -33.39
C GLU A 40 -22.86 -16.73 -32.55
N PHE A 41 -22.26 -15.72 -31.90
CA PHE A 41 -21.06 -15.92 -31.10
C PHE A 41 -21.42 -16.38 -29.68
N SER A 42 -20.72 -17.42 -29.21
CA SER A 42 -20.82 -17.84 -27.80
C SER A 42 -20.42 -16.71 -26.85
N SER A 43 -20.96 -16.72 -25.63
CA SER A 43 -20.60 -15.76 -24.58
C SER A 43 -19.07 -15.73 -24.32
N ASP A 44 -18.41 -16.88 -24.41
CA ASP A 44 -16.96 -17.01 -24.27
C ASP A 44 -16.18 -16.36 -25.43
N ALA A 45 -16.71 -16.41 -26.66
CA ALA A 45 -16.11 -15.71 -27.80
C ALA A 45 -16.23 -14.18 -27.66
N PHE A 46 -17.35 -13.69 -27.11
CA PHE A 46 -17.54 -12.26 -26.82
C PHE A 46 -16.60 -11.79 -25.70
N ALA A 47 -16.45 -12.57 -24.63
CA ALA A 47 -15.49 -12.31 -23.56
C ALA A 47 -14.05 -12.28 -24.08
N ARG A 48 -13.64 -13.25 -24.91
CA ARG A 48 -12.31 -13.30 -25.54
C ARG A 48 -12.06 -12.14 -26.52
N SER A 49 -13.07 -11.69 -27.25
CA SER A 49 -12.96 -10.52 -28.12
C SER A 49 -12.75 -9.23 -27.31
N THR A 50 -13.53 -9.04 -26.25
CA THR A 50 -13.38 -7.91 -25.32
C THR A 50 -12.02 -7.94 -24.64
N ALA A 51 -11.56 -9.13 -24.25
CA ALA A 51 -10.23 -9.39 -23.72
C ALA A 51 -9.13 -8.92 -24.67
N ALA A 52 -9.22 -9.33 -25.93
CA ALA A 52 -8.26 -9.00 -26.98
C ALA A 52 -8.25 -7.49 -27.26
N LYS A 53 -9.41 -6.85 -27.32
CA LYS A 53 -9.54 -5.40 -27.50
C LYS A 53 -8.82 -4.65 -26.37
N LEU A 54 -9.15 -4.93 -25.11
CA LEU A 54 -8.52 -4.28 -23.95
C LEU A 54 -7.01 -4.53 -23.91
N LYS A 55 -6.56 -5.73 -24.27
CA LYS A 55 -5.13 -6.08 -24.32
C LYS A 55 -4.40 -5.31 -25.42
N LEU A 56 -5.02 -5.11 -26.58
CA LEU A 56 -4.43 -4.32 -27.67
C LEU A 56 -4.38 -2.84 -27.33
N GLU A 57 -5.45 -2.28 -26.79
CA GLU A 57 -5.49 -0.88 -26.33
C GLU A 57 -4.41 -0.61 -25.28
N SER A 58 -4.31 -1.47 -24.27
CA SER A 58 -3.26 -1.39 -23.25
C SER A 58 -1.86 -1.54 -23.84
N TYR A 59 -1.66 -2.46 -24.78
CA TYR A 59 -0.36 -2.68 -25.42
C TYR A 59 0.10 -1.45 -26.20
N TYR A 60 -0.77 -0.87 -27.03
CA TYR A 60 -0.42 0.32 -27.80
C TYR A 60 -0.22 1.55 -26.91
N LYS A 61 -1.03 1.72 -25.87
CA LYS A 61 -0.82 2.80 -24.90
C LYS A 61 0.56 2.72 -24.25
N VAL A 62 0.93 1.57 -23.70
CA VAL A 62 2.26 1.35 -23.08
C VAL A 62 3.40 1.47 -24.10
N ALA A 63 3.17 1.09 -25.36
CA ALA A 63 4.16 1.24 -26.42
C ALA A 63 4.41 2.73 -26.76
N VAL A 64 3.34 3.52 -26.84
CA VAL A 64 3.40 4.97 -27.09
C VAL A 64 4.05 5.69 -25.91
N ASP A 65 3.59 5.46 -24.68
CA ASP A 65 4.15 6.08 -23.47
C ASP A 65 5.67 5.78 -23.37
N SER A 66 6.06 4.54 -23.64
CA SER A 66 7.47 4.17 -23.66
C SER A 66 8.27 4.83 -24.79
N ALA A 67 7.66 5.09 -25.94
CA ALA A 67 8.33 5.81 -27.03
C ALA A 67 8.52 7.29 -26.67
N ILE A 68 7.53 7.89 -26.01
CA ILE A 68 7.60 9.26 -25.48
C ILE A 68 8.70 9.37 -24.43
N GLU A 69 8.74 8.49 -23.42
CA GLU A 69 9.80 8.47 -22.40
C GLU A 69 11.19 8.24 -22.99
N ARG A 70 11.29 7.42 -24.04
CA ARG A 70 12.55 7.19 -24.75
C ARG A 70 13.00 8.45 -25.47
N ASN A 71 12.09 9.17 -26.11
CA ASN A 71 12.40 10.44 -26.76
C ASN A 71 12.77 11.52 -25.74
N ALA A 72 12.08 11.60 -24.59
CA ALA A 72 12.40 12.54 -23.53
C ALA A 72 13.82 12.32 -22.97
N ARG A 73 14.19 11.06 -22.65
CA ARG A 73 15.55 10.72 -22.20
C ARG A 73 16.62 11.00 -23.25
N ARG A 74 16.28 10.80 -24.53
CA ARG A 74 17.17 11.14 -25.64
C ARG A 74 17.43 12.64 -25.70
N ILE A 75 16.38 13.46 -25.60
CA ILE A 75 16.49 14.93 -25.60
C ILE A 75 17.29 15.42 -24.39
N GLU A 76 17.06 14.83 -23.21
CA GLU A 76 17.84 15.17 -22.00
C GLU A 76 19.34 14.85 -22.19
N MET A 77 19.66 13.70 -22.78
CA MET A 77 21.03 13.34 -23.12
C MET A 77 21.64 14.29 -24.15
N GLU A 78 20.92 14.64 -25.22
CA GLU A 78 21.36 15.62 -26.23
C GLU A 78 21.60 17.00 -25.60
N THR A 79 20.80 17.39 -24.60
CA THR A 79 20.97 18.63 -23.83
C THR A 79 22.21 18.57 -22.93
N ARG A 80 22.47 17.46 -22.24
CA ARG A 80 23.72 17.29 -21.46
C ARG A 80 24.96 17.28 -22.36
N LEU A 81 24.84 16.71 -23.55
CA LEU A 81 25.92 16.72 -24.54
C LEU A 81 26.24 18.10 -25.09
N SER A 82 25.26 19.00 -25.19
CA SER A 82 25.50 20.37 -25.64
C SER A 82 26.21 21.22 -24.58
N GLN A 83 26.04 20.90 -23.29
CA GLN A 83 26.73 21.56 -22.16
C GLN A 83 28.20 21.13 -22.01
N LEU A 84 28.57 19.94 -22.51
CA LEU A 84 29.94 19.45 -22.47
C LEU A 84 30.75 20.07 -23.62
N HIS A 85 31.94 20.60 -23.32
CA HIS A 85 32.77 21.30 -24.31
C HIS A 85 33.86 20.40 -24.92
N THR A 86 34.26 19.33 -24.22
CA THR A 86 35.31 18.41 -24.68
C THR A 86 34.73 17.19 -25.41
N PRO A 87 35.30 16.80 -26.57
CA PRO A 87 34.81 15.66 -27.36
C PRO A 87 34.89 14.32 -26.60
N ASP A 88 35.91 14.10 -25.78
CA ASP A 88 36.06 12.87 -24.97
C ASP A 88 34.97 12.70 -23.91
N ALA A 89 34.52 13.81 -23.30
CA ALA A 89 33.41 13.78 -22.35
C ALA A 89 32.08 13.46 -23.04
N LYS A 90 31.87 13.99 -24.27
CA LYS A 90 30.69 13.68 -25.08
C LYS A 90 30.63 12.21 -25.44
N GLU A 91 31.76 11.62 -25.86
CA GLU A 91 31.81 10.21 -26.22
C GLU A 91 31.58 9.29 -25.01
N ARG A 92 32.09 9.64 -23.81
CA ARG A 92 31.77 8.91 -22.58
C ARG A 92 30.28 8.91 -22.25
N GLU A 93 29.63 10.07 -22.33
CA GLU A 93 28.19 10.18 -22.03
C GLU A 93 27.34 9.43 -23.07
N ILE A 94 27.70 9.48 -24.36
CA ILE A 94 27.02 8.69 -25.40
C ILE A 94 27.15 7.19 -25.12
N ARG A 95 28.37 6.70 -24.81
CA ARG A 95 28.58 5.28 -24.48
C ARG A 95 27.81 4.86 -23.24
N LYS A 96 27.77 5.71 -22.21
CA LYS A 96 26.99 5.49 -20.98
C LYS A 96 25.51 5.38 -21.31
N TYR A 97 24.96 6.33 -22.08
CA TYR A 97 23.58 6.33 -22.54
C TYR A 97 23.23 5.09 -23.36
N SER A 98 24.05 4.74 -24.37
CA SER A 98 23.84 3.53 -25.18
C SER A 98 23.85 2.26 -24.35
N LYS A 99 24.72 2.18 -23.32
CA LYS A 99 24.76 1.05 -22.39
C LYS A 99 23.50 1.00 -21.52
N THR A 100 23.08 2.11 -20.92
CA THR A 100 21.87 2.17 -20.09
C THR A 100 20.60 1.87 -20.89
N GLU A 101 20.51 2.39 -22.12
CA GLU A 101 19.37 2.17 -23.01
C GLU A 101 19.30 0.69 -23.45
N SER A 102 20.44 0.10 -23.78
CA SER A 102 20.51 -1.33 -24.11
C SER A 102 20.11 -2.21 -22.92
N GLN A 103 20.54 -1.86 -21.71
CA GLN A 103 20.13 -2.54 -20.48
C GLN A 103 18.64 -2.37 -20.21
N HIS A 104 18.07 -1.18 -20.45
CA HIS A 104 16.66 -0.91 -20.26
C HIS A 104 15.79 -1.74 -21.24
N LEU A 105 16.18 -1.79 -22.52
CA LEU A 105 15.51 -2.63 -23.53
C LEU A 105 15.62 -4.13 -23.20
N ARG A 106 16.78 -4.57 -22.69
CA ARG A 106 16.97 -5.95 -22.24
C ARG A 106 16.08 -6.28 -21.05
N LEU A 107 16.02 -5.40 -20.04
CA LEU A 107 15.17 -5.55 -18.86
C LEU A 107 13.69 -5.66 -19.25
N ARG A 108 13.23 -4.90 -20.25
CA ARG A 108 11.85 -5.02 -20.77
C ARG A 108 11.61 -6.37 -21.43
N ARG A 109 12.54 -6.86 -22.25
CA ARG A 109 12.43 -8.15 -22.97
C ARG A 109 12.45 -9.37 -22.04
N THR A 110 13.26 -9.34 -20.98
CA THR A 110 13.41 -10.49 -20.07
C THR A 110 12.17 -10.65 -19.21
N LYS A 111 11.31 -11.64 -19.48
CA LYS A 111 10.17 -11.94 -18.58
C LYS A 111 10.71 -12.51 -17.27
N ILE A 112 10.42 -11.83 -16.17
CA ILE A 112 10.74 -12.31 -14.81
C ILE A 112 9.73 -13.39 -14.45
N LYS A 113 10.22 -14.50 -13.91
CA LYS A 113 9.42 -15.64 -13.48
C LYS A 113 9.79 -16.03 -12.05
N LEU A 114 8.93 -16.83 -11.41
CA LEU A 114 9.20 -17.39 -10.09
C LEU A 114 10.51 -18.19 -10.04
N THR A 115 10.88 -18.86 -11.13
CA THR A 115 12.13 -19.63 -11.25
C THR A 115 13.41 -18.80 -11.12
N ASP A 116 13.31 -17.48 -11.26
CA ASP A 116 14.45 -16.57 -11.12
C ASP A 116 14.78 -16.26 -9.65
N PHE A 117 13.94 -16.74 -8.72
CA PHE A 117 14.04 -16.51 -7.29
C PHE A 117 14.08 -17.82 -6.52
N VAL A 118 15.02 -17.92 -5.58
CA VAL A 118 15.10 -19.02 -4.62
C VAL A 118 14.49 -18.54 -3.31
N THR A 119 13.53 -19.30 -2.77
CA THR A 119 12.95 -18.98 -1.46
C THR A 119 13.94 -19.37 -0.37
N VAL A 120 14.23 -18.43 0.52
CA VAL A 120 15.09 -18.64 1.69
C VAL A 120 14.25 -19.04 2.89
N LYS A 121 13.22 -18.23 3.21
CA LYS A 121 12.36 -18.46 4.38
C LYS A 121 11.02 -17.73 4.24
N VAL A 122 9.96 -18.26 4.86
CA VAL A 122 8.70 -17.54 5.04
C VAL A 122 8.85 -16.58 6.22
N ILE A 123 8.58 -15.29 5.99
CA ILE A 123 8.76 -14.22 6.99
C ILE A 123 7.43 -13.64 7.49
N GLY A 124 6.33 -13.85 6.77
CA GLY A 124 4.99 -13.43 7.20
C GLY A 124 3.88 -14.16 6.47
N LYS A 125 2.72 -14.29 7.11
CA LYS A 125 1.47 -14.79 6.52
C LYS A 125 0.40 -13.73 6.72
N GLY A 126 -0.25 -13.34 5.63
CA GLY A 126 -1.36 -12.41 5.64
C GLY A 126 -2.66 -13.09 5.24
N ALA A 127 -3.74 -12.31 5.27
CA ALA A 127 -5.10 -12.75 4.97
C ALA A 127 -5.33 -13.26 3.54
N PHE A 128 -4.46 -12.89 2.58
CA PHE A 128 -4.61 -13.17 1.15
C PHE A 128 -3.39 -13.90 0.55
N GLY A 129 -2.44 -14.29 1.40
CA GLY A 129 -1.19 -14.84 0.93
C GLY A 129 -0.06 -14.77 1.95
N GLU A 130 1.17 -14.85 1.46
CA GLU A 130 2.37 -14.95 2.30
C GLU A 130 3.51 -14.09 1.78
N VAL A 131 4.39 -13.68 2.69
CA VAL A 131 5.61 -12.94 2.42
C VAL A 131 6.80 -13.86 2.65
N ARG A 132 7.60 -14.04 1.60
CA ARG A 132 8.80 -14.88 1.59
C ARG A 132 10.04 -14.03 1.41
N LEU A 133 11.08 -14.33 2.18
CA LEU A 133 12.43 -13.89 1.87
C LEU A 133 12.94 -14.70 0.68
N VAL A 134 13.32 -14.01 -0.39
CA VAL A 134 13.81 -14.64 -1.62
C VAL A 134 15.15 -14.07 -2.04
N GLN A 135 15.98 -14.91 -2.66
CA GLN A 135 17.24 -14.51 -3.26
C GLN A 135 17.14 -14.69 -4.78
N LYS A 136 17.45 -13.62 -5.52
CA LYS A 136 17.43 -13.66 -6.98
C LYS A 136 18.69 -14.37 -7.51
N VAL A 137 18.52 -15.40 -8.35
CA VAL A 137 19.60 -16.31 -8.76
C VAL A 137 20.71 -15.59 -9.54
N ASP A 138 20.34 -14.64 -10.39
CA ASP A 138 21.29 -13.97 -11.30
C ASP A 138 22.19 -12.92 -10.63
N THR A 139 21.70 -12.29 -9.56
CA THR A 139 22.37 -11.17 -8.89
C THR A 139 22.77 -11.50 -7.46
N GLY A 140 22.25 -12.59 -6.89
CA GLY A 140 22.42 -12.95 -5.48
C GLY A 140 21.76 -11.97 -4.51
N LYS A 141 21.01 -10.97 -5.00
CA LYS A 141 20.35 -9.96 -4.16
C LYS A 141 19.12 -10.55 -3.46
N VAL A 142 18.94 -10.12 -2.22
CA VAL A 142 17.85 -10.53 -1.34
C VAL A 142 16.68 -9.56 -1.48
N TYR A 143 15.46 -10.10 -1.50
CA TYR A 143 14.21 -9.37 -1.66
C TYR A 143 13.12 -9.98 -0.77
N ALA A 144 12.09 -9.21 -0.46
CA ALA A 144 10.85 -9.72 0.09
C ALA A 144 9.84 -9.95 -1.05
N MET A 145 9.30 -11.16 -1.17
CA MET A 145 8.30 -11.55 -2.16
C MET A 145 6.95 -11.74 -1.49
N LYS A 146 6.01 -10.83 -1.72
CA LYS A 146 4.60 -10.96 -1.32
C LYS A 146 3.86 -11.71 -2.43
N SER A 147 3.34 -12.88 -2.08
CA SER A 147 2.56 -13.75 -2.98
C SER A 147 1.08 -13.61 -2.61
N LEU A 148 0.24 -13.21 -3.55
CA LEU A 148 -1.20 -12.96 -3.32
C LEU A 148 -2.04 -13.91 -4.19
N GLN A 149 -3.03 -14.58 -3.60
CA GLN A 149 -3.88 -15.53 -4.31
C GLN A 149 -4.95 -14.82 -5.14
N LYS A 150 -4.93 -15.00 -6.47
CA LYS A 150 -5.93 -14.38 -7.36
C LYS A 150 -7.35 -14.84 -7.05
N ALA A 151 -7.54 -16.12 -6.72
CA ALA A 151 -8.86 -16.70 -6.49
C ALA A 151 -9.52 -16.11 -5.24
N GLU A 152 -8.75 -15.87 -4.19
CA GLU A 152 -9.24 -15.26 -2.94
C GLU A 152 -9.56 -13.77 -3.13
N MET A 153 -8.73 -13.05 -3.89
CA MET A 153 -8.97 -11.63 -4.21
C MET A 153 -10.27 -11.42 -4.99
N LEU A 154 -10.53 -12.27 -5.99
CA LEU A 154 -11.75 -12.20 -6.80
C LEU A 154 -13.01 -12.56 -6.00
N LYS A 155 -12.91 -13.51 -5.06
CA LYS A 155 -14.03 -13.86 -4.17
C LYS A 155 -14.44 -12.71 -3.25
N ARG A 156 -13.49 -11.85 -2.87
CA ARG A 156 -13.69 -10.75 -1.91
C ARG A 156 -13.75 -9.36 -2.55
N ASP A 157 -13.75 -9.28 -3.88
CA ASP A 157 -13.82 -8.03 -4.67
C ASP A 157 -12.73 -6.99 -4.34
N GLN A 158 -11.52 -7.45 -3.97
CA GLN A 158 -10.41 -6.56 -3.55
C GLN A 158 -9.41 -6.25 -4.68
N LEU A 159 -9.86 -6.24 -5.93
CA LEU A 159 -8.96 -6.01 -7.05
C LEU A 159 -8.45 -4.56 -7.09
N ALA A 160 -9.32 -3.60 -6.75
CA ALA A 160 -8.96 -2.18 -6.73
C ALA A 160 -7.85 -1.89 -5.72
N HIS A 161 -7.90 -2.55 -4.57
CA HIS A 161 -6.94 -2.49 -3.46
C HIS A 161 -5.53 -2.90 -3.89
N VAL A 162 -5.39 -4.06 -4.53
CA VAL A 162 -4.06 -4.53 -4.98
C VAL A 162 -3.49 -3.71 -6.14
N ARG A 163 -4.36 -3.15 -6.99
CA ARG A 163 -3.91 -2.19 -8.02
C ARG A 163 -3.40 -0.90 -7.39
N ALA A 164 -4.10 -0.36 -6.40
CA ALA A 164 -3.68 0.82 -5.67
C ALA A 164 -2.34 0.58 -4.93
N GLU A 165 -2.19 -0.56 -4.25
CA GLU A 165 -0.93 -0.93 -3.58
C GLU A 165 0.24 -0.95 -4.57
N ARG A 166 0.06 -1.60 -5.73
CA ARG A 166 1.06 -1.64 -6.79
C ARG A 166 1.41 -0.22 -7.26
N ASP A 167 0.42 0.61 -7.54
CA ASP A 167 0.62 1.95 -8.10
C ASP A 167 1.34 2.87 -7.12
N VAL A 168 0.94 2.88 -5.85
CA VAL A 168 1.63 3.61 -4.78
C VAL A 168 3.10 3.20 -4.68
N LEU A 169 3.37 1.89 -4.64
CA LEU A 169 4.75 1.40 -4.48
C LEU A 169 5.61 1.60 -5.75
N ALA A 170 4.98 1.58 -6.93
CA ALA A 170 5.65 1.77 -8.22
C ALA A 170 5.99 3.24 -8.48
N GLU A 171 5.10 4.16 -8.08
CA GLU A 171 5.28 5.61 -8.23
C GLU A 171 6.12 6.21 -7.10
N SER A 172 6.02 5.66 -5.88
CA SER A 172 6.78 6.16 -4.75
C SER A 172 8.28 5.91 -4.92
N THR A 173 9.03 7.01 -4.90
CA THR A 173 10.49 7.03 -4.75
C THR A 173 10.90 7.55 -3.37
N SER A 174 9.93 7.72 -2.48
CA SER A 174 10.13 8.28 -1.15
C SER A 174 10.95 7.31 -0.28
N PRO A 175 11.94 7.80 0.48
CA PRO A 175 12.69 6.98 1.43
C PRO A 175 11.82 6.29 2.49
N TRP A 176 10.65 6.88 2.79
CA TRP A 176 9.73 6.46 3.84
C TRP A 176 8.77 5.32 3.44
N VAL A 177 8.78 4.91 2.18
CA VAL A 177 7.89 3.87 1.66
C VAL A 177 8.74 2.69 1.19
N VAL A 178 8.26 1.47 1.42
CA VAL A 178 8.90 0.25 0.92
C VAL A 178 9.03 0.30 -0.61
N GLN A 179 10.22 0.03 -1.11
CA GLN A 179 10.48 0.08 -2.54
C GLN A 179 10.04 -1.21 -3.27
N LEU A 180 9.12 -1.09 -4.25
CA LEU A 180 8.81 -2.17 -5.20
C LEU A 180 9.83 -2.20 -6.35
N PHE A 181 10.45 -3.36 -6.59
CA PHE A 181 11.37 -3.56 -7.71
C PHE A 181 10.69 -4.21 -8.91
N TYR A 182 9.93 -5.27 -8.68
CA TYR A 182 9.28 -6.03 -9.74
C TYR A 182 7.89 -6.45 -9.30
N SER A 183 6.95 -6.52 -10.23
CA SER A 183 5.72 -7.27 -10.04
C SER A 183 5.47 -8.13 -11.25
N PHE A 184 4.99 -9.35 -11.01
CA PHE A 184 4.64 -10.31 -12.06
C PHE A 184 3.52 -11.20 -11.57
N GLN A 185 2.98 -12.03 -12.47
CA GLN A 185 1.86 -12.90 -12.15
C GLN A 185 2.02 -14.24 -12.85
N ASP A 186 1.41 -15.26 -12.26
CA ASP A 186 1.19 -16.57 -12.88
C ASP A 186 -0.32 -16.88 -12.91
N PRO A 187 -0.77 -18.07 -13.33
CA PRO A 187 -2.19 -18.41 -13.35
C PRO A 187 -2.90 -18.39 -11.99
N LEU A 188 -2.17 -18.50 -10.87
CA LEU A 188 -2.72 -18.68 -9.52
C LEU A 188 -2.45 -17.48 -8.60
N TYR A 189 -1.30 -16.85 -8.74
CA TYR A 189 -0.77 -15.83 -7.82
C TYR A 189 -0.33 -14.55 -8.55
N LEU A 190 -0.39 -13.46 -7.79
CA LEU A 190 0.32 -12.22 -8.07
C LEU A 190 1.55 -12.14 -7.16
N TYR A 191 2.67 -11.65 -7.70
CA TYR A 191 3.93 -11.53 -6.97
C TYR A 191 4.39 -10.08 -6.98
N LEU A 192 4.70 -9.56 -5.80
CA LEU A 192 5.31 -8.26 -5.58
C LEU A 192 6.70 -8.48 -4.98
N ILE A 193 7.75 -8.02 -5.67
CA ILE A 193 9.14 -8.12 -5.23
C ILE A 193 9.56 -6.76 -4.68
N MET A 194 9.74 -6.71 -3.38
CA MET A 194 10.02 -5.52 -2.58
C MET A 194 11.42 -5.59 -1.96
N GLU A 195 11.94 -4.45 -1.52
CA GLU A 195 13.11 -4.43 -0.65
C GLU A 195 12.86 -5.25 0.63
N PHE A 196 13.87 -5.99 1.07
CA PHE A 196 13.81 -6.71 2.34
C PHE A 196 14.25 -5.77 3.47
N LEU A 197 13.37 -5.63 4.47
CA LEU A 197 13.62 -4.84 5.67
C LEU A 197 13.89 -5.77 6.86
N PRO A 198 15.16 -5.93 7.26
CA PRO A 198 15.56 -6.97 8.21
C PRO A 198 15.24 -6.64 9.67
N GLY A 199 14.84 -5.41 9.99
CA GLY A 199 14.50 -4.99 11.35
C GLY A 199 13.12 -5.48 11.82
N GLY A 200 12.35 -6.14 10.96
CA GLY A 200 10.99 -6.60 11.26
C GLY A 200 9.99 -5.45 11.25
N ASP A 201 8.94 -5.60 12.04
CA ASP A 201 7.83 -4.66 12.19
C ASP A 201 7.77 -4.03 13.58
N LEU A 202 7.18 -2.83 13.68
CA LEU A 202 7.01 -2.08 14.93
C LEU A 202 6.20 -2.90 15.94
N MET A 203 5.24 -3.68 15.47
CA MET A 203 4.46 -4.62 16.28
C MET A 203 5.36 -5.61 17.03
N THR A 204 6.26 -6.31 16.34
CA THR A 204 7.20 -7.26 16.95
C THR A 204 8.14 -6.56 17.93
N MET A 205 8.53 -5.32 17.63
CA MET A 205 9.33 -4.49 18.54
C MET A 205 8.55 -4.15 19.82
N LEU A 206 7.29 -3.73 19.72
CA LEU A 206 6.40 -3.47 20.86
C LEU A 206 6.18 -4.72 21.71
N MET A 207 6.04 -5.88 21.07
CA MET A 207 5.90 -7.15 21.79
C MET A 207 7.15 -7.54 22.58
N LYS A 208 8.34 -7.15 22.11
CA LYS A 208 9.62 -7.48 22.75
C LYS A 208 9.95 -6.53 23.90
N TYR A 209 9.69 -5.24 23.75
CA TYR A 209 10.05 -4.21 24.73
C TYR A 209 8.90 -3.78 25.65
N ASP A 210 7.67 -4.22 25.37
CA ASP A 210 6.43 -3.91 26.09
C ASP A 210 5.99 -2.45 25.98
N VAL A 211 6.83 -1.53 26.46
CA VAL A 211 6.58 -0.08 26.49
C VAL A 211 7.84 0.65 26.05
N PHE A 212 7.67 1.72 25.28
CA PHE A 212 8.75 2.61 24.89
C PHE A 212 8.79 3.84 25.79
N SER A 213 10.01 4.30 26.11
CA SER A 213 10.21 5.61 26.72
C SER A 213 9.74 6.72 25.78
N GLU A 214 9.35 7.87 26.32
CA GLU A 214 8.91 9.00 25.50
C GLU A 214 9.93 9.44 24.45
N ASP A 215 11.23 9.37 24.72
CA ASP A 215 12.26 9.76 23.77
C ASP A 215 12.31 8.83 22.54
N VAL A 216 12.21 7.53 22.78
CA VAL A 216 12.10 6.49 21.73
C VAL A 216 10.82 6.70 20.93
N THR A 217 9.71 6.90 21.61
CA THR A 217 8.41 7.13 20.98
C THR A 217 8.41 8.42 20.18
N ARG A 218 9.02 9.50 20.67
CA ARG A 218 9.14 10.77 19.95
C ARG A 218 9.88 10.60 18.63
N PHE A 219 10.96 9.82 18.61
CA PHE A 219 11.69 9.52 17.39
C PHE A 219 10.82 8.77 16.38
N TYR A 220 10.23 7.64 16.77
CA TYR A 220 9.43 6.82 15.86
C TYR A 220 8.14 7.51 15.40
N MET A 221 7.49 8.28 16.27
CA MET A 221 6.31 9.06 15.88
C MET A 221 6.69 10.17 14.90
N ALA A 222 7.83 10.84 15.08
CA ALA A 222 8.31 11.84 14.13
C ALA A 222 8.59 11.23 12.74
N GLU A 223 9.19 10.04 12.68
CA GLU A 223 9.41 9.32 11.42
C GLU A 223 8.09 8.89 10.76
N CYS A 224 7.14 8.36 11.55
CA CYS A 224 5.80 8.03 11.05
C CYS A 224 5.08 9.26 10.47
N ILE A 225 5.21 10.44 11.09
CA ILE A 225 4.61 11.67 10.57
C ILE A 225 5.15 12.02 9.19
N LEU A 226 6.47 11.98 9.01
CA LEU A 226 7.10 12.24 7.71
C LEU A 226 6.72 11.18 6.67
N ALA A 227 6.59 9.92 7.08
CA ALA A 227 6.20 8.85 6.20
C ALA A 227 4.75 9.00 5.70
N ILE A 228 3.81 9.29 6.59
CA ILE A 228 2.40 9.52 6.26
C ILE A 228 2.27 10.78 5.39
N GLU A 229 2.97 11.86 5.73
CA GLU A 229 2.98 13.10 4.92
C GLU A 229 3.50 12.85 3.50
N ALA A 230 4.55 12.06 3.34
CA ALA A 230 5.06 11.70 2.03
C ALA A 230 4.02 10.95 1.19
N VAL A 231 3.27 10.04 1.79
CA VAL A 231 2.17 9.30 1.13
C VAL A 231 1.03 10.25 0.76
N HIS A 232 0.65 11.16 1.66
CA HIS A 232 -0.39 12.17 1.40
C HIS A 232 0.02 13.16 0.31
N THR A 233 1.29 13.51 0.22
CA THR A 233 1.82 14.40 -0.83
C THR A 233 1.77 13.75 -2.21
N LEU A 234 1.88 12.41 -2.28
CA LEU A 234 1.66 11.63 -3.50
C LEU A 234 0.16 11.51 -3.88
N GLY A 235 -0.76 12.03 -3.06
CA GLY A 235 -2.19 12.02 -3.33
C GLY A 235 -2.92 10.74 -2.89
N TYR A 236 -2.27 9.94 -2.02
CA TYR A 236 -2.83 8.71 -1.48
C TYR A 236 -3.12 8.85 0.02
N ILE A 237 -4.10 8.10 0.51
CA ILE A 237 -4.40 7.96 1.94
C ILE A 237 -4.12 6.51 2.31
N HIS A 238 -3.43 6.26 3.42
CA HIS A 238 -3.00 4.91 3.79
C HIS A 238 -4.19 4.06 4.26
N ARG A 239 -5.01 4.60 5.18
CA ARG A 239 -6.26 4.03 5.75
C ARG A 239 -6.12 2.79 6.63
N ASP A 240 -4.95 2.16 6.64
CA ASP A 240 -4.63 1.00 7.47
C ASP A 240 -3.29 1.17 8.20
N ILE A 241 -3.12 2.30 8.88
CA ILE A 241 -1.91 2.56 9.67
C ILE A 241 -2.01 1.78 10.98
N LYS A 242 -1.09 0.83 11.17
CA LYS A 242 -1.00 -0.06 12.34
C LYS A 242 0.44 -0.51 12.55
N PRO A 243 0.83 -0.97 13.75
CA PRO A 243 2.22 -1.29 14.06
C PRO A 243 2.81 -2.41 13.19
N ASP A 244 2.01 -3.34 12.66
CA ASP A 244 2.47 -4.40 11.76
C ASP A 244 2.79 -3.91 10.33
N ASN A 245 2.20 -2.78 9.92
CA ASN A 245 2.46 -2.15 8.61
C ASN A 245 3.66 -1.19 8.64
N VAL A 246 4.18 -0.88 9.83
CA VAL A 246 5.36 -0.04 10.03
C VAL A 246 6.59 -0.92 10.15
N LEU A 247 7.43 -0.96 9.12
CA LEU A 247 8.63 -1.80 9.05
C LEU A 247 9.90 -1.03 9.40
N ILE A 248 10.92 -1.76 9.86
CA ILE A 248 12.20 -1.21 10.30
C ILE A 248 13.31 -1.64 9.34
N ASP A 249 14.06 -0.68 8.80
CA ASP A 249 15.18 -0.94 7.91
C ASP A 249 16.45 -1.41 8.65
N LYS A 250 17.49 -1.76 7.89
CA LYS A 250 18.77 -2.23 8.43
C LYS A 250 19.48 -1.21 9.34
N ASN A 251 19.14 0.07 9.18
CA ASN A 251 19.71 1.17 9.93
C ASN A 251 18.88 1.49 11.18
N GLY A 252 17.66 0.96 11.31
CA GLY A 252 16.76 1.20 12.43
C GLY A 252 15.68 2.26 12.15
N HIS A 253 15.59 2.77 10.92
CA HIS A 253 14.61 3.77 10.50
C HIS A 253 13.32 3.13 9.99
N LEU A 254 12.21 3.85 10.13
CA LEU A 254 10.90 3.38 9.73
C LEU A 254 10.61 3.54 8.23
N LYS A 255 9.86 2.56 7.71
CA LYS A 255 9.28 2.56 6.38
C LYS A 255 7.85 2.00 6.42
N LEU A 256 6.94 2.64 5.71
CA LEU A 256 5.55 2.17 5.57
C LEU A 256 5.45 1.06 4.52
N SER A 257 4.66 0.05 4.87
CA SER A 257 4.34 -1.10 4.05
C SER A 257 2.82 -1.33 4.01
N ASP A 258 2.37 -2.18 3.09
CA ASP A 258 0.98 -2.63 2.93
C ASP A 258 -0.05 -1.51 2.66
N PHE A 259 -0.01 -0.97 1.45
CA PHE A 259 -0.98 -0.01 0.92
C PHE A 259 -2.22 -0.70 0.34
N GLY A 260 -2.50 -1.96 0.73
CA GLY A 260 -3.62 -2.74 0.21
C GLY A 260 -4.96 -2.04 0.42
N LEU A 261 -5.14 -1.37 1.55
CA LEU A 261 -6.31 -0.54 1.81
C LEU A 261 -6.07 0.92 1.45
N SER A 262 -5.09 1.30 0.65
CA SER A 262 -4.94 2.70 0.25
C SER A 262 -5.78 3.01 -0.99
N THR A 263 -6.53 4.11 -0.99
CA THR A 263 -7.17 4.64 -2.21
C THR A 263 -6.60 6.01 -2.54
N GLY A 264 -6.64 6.35 -3.83
CA GLY A 264 -6.50 7.74 -4.22
C GLY A 264 -7.66 8.56 -3.67
N LEU A 265 -7.45 9.87 -3.49
CA LEU A 265 -8.41 10.86 -2.96
C LEU A 265 -9.81 10.85 -3.62
N HIS A 266 -9.99 10.10 -4.72
CA HIS A 266 -11.26 9.87 -5.40
C HIS A 266 -11.68 8.40 -5.35
N LYS A 267 -12.33 7.97 -4.25
CA LYS A 267 -13.50 7.05 -4.21
C LYS A 267 -13.71 6.54 -2.78
N ALA A 268 -14.83 6.95 -2.18
CA ALA A 268 -15.31 6.43 -0.90
C ALA A 268 -16.27 5.25 -1.16
N SER A 269 -15.84 4.02 -0.85
CA SER A 269 -16.72 2.84 -0.93
C SER A 269 -16.52 1.81 0.20
N ASP A 270 -15.83 2.16 1.29
CA ASP A 270 -15.43 1.15 2.29
C ASP A 270 -16.42 0.99 3.46
N GLY A 271 -17.36 1.92 3.63
CA GLY A 271 -18.34 1.84 4.71
C GLY A 271 -19.35 0.69 4.56
N GLU A 272 -19.56 0.20 3.34
CA GLU A 272 -20.51 -0.89 3.07
C GLU A 272 -19.99 -2.26 3.57
N PHE A 273 -18.66 -2.44 3.58
CA PHE A 273 -18.00 -3.67 4.06
C PHE A 273 -18.24 -3.90 5.56
N TYR A 274 -18.03 -2.86 6.38
CA TYR A 274 -18.21 -2.93 7.83
C TYR A 274 -19.68 -3.06 8.23
N LYS A 275 -20.60 -2.43 7.47
CA LYS A 275 -22.04 -2.57 7.71
C LYS A 275 -22.53 -4.01 7.49
N ARG A 276 -22.08 -4.70 6.43
CA ARG A 276 -22.43 -6.11 6.18
C ARG A 276 -21.89 -7.03 7.28
N TYR A 277 -20.72 -6.74 7.83
CA TYR A 277 -20.16 -7.47 8.96
C TYR A 277 -21.00 -7.29 10.23
N LEU A 278 -21.41 -6.06 10.53
CA LEU A 278 -22.30 -5.75 11.67
C LEU A 278 -23.70 -6.36 11.52
N GLU A 279 -24.23 -6.43 10.30
CA GLU A 279 -25.51 -7.09 10.01
C GLU A 279 -25.41 -8.63 10.14
N GLN A 280 -24.26 -9.22 9.81
CA GLN A 280 -23.96 -10.63 10.06
C GLN A 280 -23.83 -10.98 11.55
N GLU A 281 -23.35 -10.06 12.40
CA GLU A 281 -23.36 -10.29 13.86
C GLU A 281 -24.76 -10.19 14.48
N LYS A 282 -25.60 -9.26 14.01
CA LYS A 282 -27.00 -9.15 14.49
C LYS A 282 -27.83 -10.41 14.23
N THR A 283 -27.45 -11.21 13.23
CA THR A 283 -28.14 -12.46 12.89
C THR A 283 -27.56 -13.68 13.59
N ARG A 284 -26.40 -13.57 14.27
CA ARG A 284 -25.69 -14.73 14.82
C ARG A 284 -25.94 -15.07 16.28
N ASP A 285 -26.63 -14.24 17.07
CA ASP A 285 -27.02 -14.64 18.43
C ASP A 285 -28.28 -13.91 18.93
N THR A 286 -29.45 -14.52 18.72
CA THR A 286 -30.66 -14.25 19.53
C THR A 286 -30.98 -15.38 20.52
N ALA A 287 -30.09 -16.38 20.65
CA ALA A 287 -30.38 -17.63 21.36
C ALA A 287 -29.30 -18.08 22.36
N ARG A 288 -28.44 -17.18 22.85
CA ARG A 288 -27.53 -17.50 23.96
C ARG A 288 -27.62 -16.46 25.07
N ASN A 289 -28.42 -16.87 26.07
CA ASN A 289 -28.48 -16.45 27.46
C ASN A 289 -27.44 -15.40 27.92
N SER A 290 -27.99 -14.36 28.55
CA SER A 290 -27.38 -13.47 29.53
C SER A 290 -26.07 -13.99 30.15
N VAL A 291 -24.94 -13.60 29.57
CA VAL A 291 -23.68 -13.55 30.30
C VAL A 291 -23.70 -12.23 31.05
N GLN A 292 -23.47 -12.31 32.37
CA GLN A 292 -23.34 -11.16 33.25
C GLN A 292 -22.47 -10.09 32.60
N VAL A 293 -23.02 -8.88 32.48
CA VAL A 293 -22.26 -7.68 32.15
C VAL A 293 -21.32 -7.47 33.33
N ASN A 294 -20.11 -8.02 33.25
CA ASN A 294 -19.05 -7.64 34.18
C ASN A 294 -18.93 -6.11 34.10
N PRO A 295 -18.87 -5.39 35.23
CA PRO A 295 -18.63 -3.96 35.20
C PRO A 295 -17.41 -3.70 34.33
N ILE A 296 -17.54 -2.78 33.37
CA ILE A 296 -16.45 -2.36 32.50
C ILE A 296 -15.39 -1.76 33.43
N ASN A 297 -14.40 -2.55 33.83
CA ASN A 297 -13.25 -2.02 34.57
C ASN A 297 -12.48 -1.14 33.59
N LEU A 298 -12.45 0.17 33.88
CA LEU A 298 -11.77 1.19 33.07
C LEU A 298 -10.24 1.05 33.10
N THR A 299 -9.72 0.19 33.97
CA THR A 299 -8.30 -0.16 34.07
C THR A 299 -8.11 -1.62 33.67
N MET A 300 -7.27 -1.85 32.66
CA MET A 300 -6.87 -3.20 32.26
C MET A 300 -5.90 -3.78 33.31
N SER A 301 -6.19 -4.95 33.86
CA SER A 301 -5.26 -5.64 34.77
C SER A 301 -4.04 -6.19 33.99
N ARG A 302 -2.93 -6.48 34.68
CA ARG A 302 -1.76 -7.15 34.08
C ARG A 302 -2.10 -8.45 33.32
N GLU A 303 -3.13 -9.16 33.75
CA GLU A 303 -3.62 -10.37 33.08
C GLU A 303 -4.29 -10.05 31.74
N GLN A 304 -5.00 -8.92 31.65
CA GLN A 304 -5.65 -8.45 30.42
C GLN A 304 -4.64 -7.97 29.36
N ILE A 305 -3.52 -7.39 29.80
CA ILE A 305 -2.40 -7.03 28.91
C ILE A 305 -1.76 -8.31 28.31
N ALA A 306 -1.63 -9.37 29.12
CA ALA A 306 -1.10 -10.66 28.66
C ALA A 306 -2.06 -11.38 27.70
N THR A 307 -3.38 -11.38 27.97
CA THR A 307 -4.37 -11.92 27.03
C THR A 307 -4.44 -11.11 25.75
N TRP A 308 -4.33 -9.78 25.83
CA TRP A 308 -4.27 -8.93 24.65
C TRP A 308 -3.06 -9.30 23.77
N LYS A 309 -1.84 -9.42 24.33
CA LYS A 309 -0.64 -9.85 23.59
C LYS A 309 -0.79 -11.24 22.96
N ALA A 310 -1.39 -12.20 23.66
CA ALA A 310 -1.62 -13.55 23.18
C ALA A 310 -2.66 -13.60 22.05
N ASN A 311 -3.74 -12.83 22.18
CA ASN A 311 -4.77 -12.69 21.15
C ASN A 311 -4.25 -11.89 19.95
N ARG A 312 -3.36 -10.91 20.15
CA ARG A 312 -2.74 -10.09 19.07
C ARG A 312 -1.96 -10.93 18.07
N ARG A 313 -1.19 -11.91 18.53
CA ARG A 313 -0.48 -12.85 17.63
C ARG A 313 -1.45 -13.59 16.72
N LYS A 314 -2.61 -14.01 17.25
CA LYS A 314 -3.64 -14.70 16.47
C LYS A 314 -4.39 -13.74 15.53
N LEU A 315 -4.61 -12.51 15.97
CA LEU A 315 -5.29 -11.46 15.19
C LEU A 315 -4.45 -10.94 14.03
N ALA A 316 -3.12 -10.89 14.15
CA ALA A 316 -2.22 -10.55 13.04
C ALA A 316 -2.36 -11.52 11.84
N PHE A 317 -2.73 -12.77 12.11
CA PHE A 317 -3.01 -13.80 11.08
C PHE A 317 -4.51 -13.87 10.68
N SER A 318 -5.37 -13.07 11.30
CA SER A 318 -6.82 -13.06 11.03
C SER A 318 -7.13 -12.24 9.78
N THR A 319 -8.12 -12.69 9.01
CA THR A 319 -8.62 -12.00 7.81
C THR A 319 -9.41 -10.73 8.11
N VAL A 320 -9.87 -10.60 9.36
CA VAL A 320 -10.57 -9.42 9.87
C VAL A 320 -9.50 -8.63 10.60
N GLY A 321 -9.00 -7.56 9.98
CA GLY A 321 -8.00 -6.70 10.59
C GLY A 321 -8.44 -6.20 11.97
N THR A 322 -7.48 -5.72 12.74
CA THR A 322 -7.69 -5.21 14.11
C THR A 322 -8.32 -3.81 14.02
N PRO A 323 -9.62 -3.62 14.38
CA PRO A 323 -10.30 -2.33 14.21
C PRO A 323 -9.76 -1.25 15.17
N ASP A 324 -8.87 -1.59 16.08
CA ASP A 324 -8.35 -0.77 17.16
C ASP A 324 -7.67 0.54 16.70
N TYR A 325 -7.18 0.60 15.47
CA TYR A 325 -6.52 1.79 14.90
C TYR A 325 -7.44 2.59 13.97
N ILE A 326 -8.63 2.11 13.67
CA ILE A 326 -9.53 2.71 12.68
C ILE A 326 -10.23 3.93 13.29
N ALA A 327 -10.24 5.04 12.53
CA ALA A 327 -10.89 6.28 12.94
C ALA A 327 -12.43 6.17 12.93
N PRO A 328 -13.14 6.84 13.86
CA PRO A 328 -14.60 6.74 13.98
C PRO A 328 -15.34 7.19 12.71
N GLU A 329 -14.83 8.18 11.99
CA GLU A 329 -15.43 8.67 10.74
C GLU A 329 -15.45 7.63 9.61
N VAL A 330 -14.51 6.69 9.59
CA VAL A 330 -14.46 5.62 8.59
C VAL A 330 -15.70 4.73 8.70
N PHE A 331 -16.23 4.57 9.92
CA PHE A 331 -17.45 3.81 10.18
C PHE A 331 -18.74 4.60 9.89
N ILE A 332 -18.71 5.92 10.08
CA ILE A 332 -19.90 6.79 10.04
C ILE A 332 -20.36 7.09 8.60
N MET A 333 -19.61 6.65 7.57
CA MET A 333 -19.91 6.80 6.13
C MET A 333 -20.13 8.25 5.65
N LYS A 334 -19.90 9.25 6.51
CA LYS A 334 -19.67 10.63 6.10
C LYS A 334 -18.24 10.65 5.59
N GLY A 335 -18.06 10.86 4.28
CA GLY A 335 -16.77 10.73 3.60
C GLY A 335 -15.59 11.24 4.44
N TYR A 336 -14.56 10.42 4.52
CA TYR A 336 -13.34 10.71 5.28
C TYR A 336 -12.22 11.11 4.31
N GLY A 337 -11.27 11.91 4.81
CA GLY A 337 -10.08 12.33 4.10
C GLY A 337 -8.80 11.79 4.72
N LYS A 338 -7.70 12.48 4.44
CA LYS A 338 -6.34 12.12 4.88
C LYS A 338 -6.15 12.17 6.40
N GLU A 339 -7.08 12.81 7.11
CA GLU A 339 -7.05 12.97 8.55
C GLU A 339 -7.19 11.66 9.32
N CYS A 340 -7.79 10.61 8.75
CA CYS A 340 -7.97 9.32 9.42
C CYS A 340 -6.63 8.64 9.77
N ASP A 341 -5.57 8.88 9.00
CA ASP A 341 -4.24 8.33 9.27
C ASP A 341 -3.63 8.96 10.54
N TRP A 342 -3.96 10.21 10.87
CA TRP A 342 -3.50 10.87 12.11
C TRP A 342 -4.16 10.31 13.36
N TRP A 343 -5.42 9.89 13.26
CA TRP A 343 -6.09 9.15 14.34
C TRP A 343 -5.37 7.83 14.62
N SER A 344 -5.12 7.08 13.55
CA SER A 344 -4.44 5.79 13.61
C SER A 344 -3.05 5.93 14.24
N LEU A 345 -2.31 6.99 13.88
CA LEU A 345 -1.02 7.30 14.50
C LEU A 345 -1.15 7.66 15.99
N GLY A 346 -2.21 8.37 16.39
CA GLY A 346 -2.49 8.66 17.81
C GLY A 346 -2.76 7.37 18.62
N ALA A 347 -3.45 6.40 18.03
CA ALA A 347 -3.66 5.09 18.64
C ALA A 347 -2.35 4.29 18.80
N ILE A 348 -1.47 4.32 17.78
CA ILE A 348 -0.12 3.74 17.88
C ILE A 348 0.71 4.45 18.95
N PHE A 349 0.62 5.78 19.04
CA PHE A 349 1.34 6.54 20.04
C PHE A 349 0.91 6.15 21.46
N PHE A 350 -0.41 6.04 21.70
CA PHE A 350 -0.92 5.52 22.98
C PHE A 350 -0.38 4.11 23.26
N GLU A 351 -0.41 3.22 22.27
CA GLU A 351 0.08 1.85 22.43
C GLU A 351 1.57 1.80 22.77
N CYS A 352 2.41 2.64 22.15
CA CYS A 352 3.84 2.72 22.44
C CYS A 352 4.13 3.11 23.91
N LEU A 353 3.31 3.98 24.50
CA LEU A 353 3.51 4.48 25.87
C LEU A 353 2.82 3.61 26.93
N VAL A 354 1.67 3.04 26.62
CA VAL A 354 0.83 2.32 27.58
C VAL A 354 0.99 0.80 27.46
N GLY A 355 1.44 0.31 26.30
CA GLY A 355 1.66 -1.11 26.02
C GLY A 355 0.43 -1.86 25.48
N TYR A 356 -0.71 -1.17 25.32
CA TYR A 356 -1.92 -1.71 24.69
C TYR A 356 -2.69 -0.66 23.89
N ALA A 357 -3.49 -1.09 22.90
CA ALA A 357 -4.27 -0.16 22.08
C ALA A 357 -5.44 0.45 22.89
N PRO A 358 -5.77 1.74 22.68
CA PRO A 358 -6.66 2.51 23.56
C PRO A 358 -8.08 1.92 23.70
N PHE A 359 -8.58 1.25 22.67
CA PHE A 359 -9.95 0.70 22.65
C PHE A 359 -9.99 -0.83 22.63
N CYS A 360 -8.89 -1.49 23.01
CA CYS A 360 -8.82 -2.94 22.94
C CYS A 360 -9.90 -3.64 23.79
N SER A 361 -10.45 -4.71 23.22
CA SER A 361 -11.50 -5.53 23.83
C SER A 361 -11.40 -6.96 23.29
N ASP A 362 -11.94 -7.93 24.02
CA ASP A 362 -12.00 -9.33 23.57
C ASP A 362 -12.92 -9.54 22.36
N ASN A 363 -13.91 -8.67 22.18
CA ASN A 363 -14.87 -8.72 21.08
C ASN A 363 -14.71 -7.50 20.14
N PRO A 364 -14.50 -7.72 18.83
CA PRO A 364 -14.44 -6.63 17.84
C PRO A 364 -15.67 -5.71 17.85
N GLY A 365 -16.87 -6.25 18.13
CA GLY A 365 -18.09 -5.46 18.24
C GLY A 365 -18.08 -4.47 19.41
N ASP A 366 -17.36 -4.77 20.48
CA ASP A 366 -17.22 -3.87 21.64
C ASP A 366 -16.10 -2.85 21.41
N THR A 367 -14.99 -3.24 20.76
CA THR A 367 -13.98 -2.30 20.26
C THR A 367 -14.61 -1.23 19.38
N TYR A 368 -15.51 -1.62 18.47
CA TYR A 368 -16.26 -0.68 17.63
C TYR A 368 -17.10 0.33 18.44
N LYS A 369 -17.85 -0.13 19.45
CA LYS A 369 -18.65 0.75 20.31
C LYS A 369 -17.75 1.73 21.08
N LYS A 370 -16.61 1.25 21.58
CA LYS A 370 -15.62 2.09 22.27
C LYS A 370 -15.04 3.16 21.36
N ILE A 371 -14.76 2.84 20.08
CA ILE A 371 -14.25 3.81 19.10
C ILE A 371 -15.29 4.89 18.77
N ILE A 372 -16.56 4.53 18.60
CA ILE A 372 -17.61 5.52 18.31
C ILE A 372 -17.81 6.48 19.48
N ASP A 373 -17.84 5.94 20.70
CA ASP A 373 -17.99 6.71 21.94
C ASP A 373 -16.63 7.05 22.57
N TRP A 374 -15.58 7.23 21.75
CA TRP A 374 -14.21 7.44 22.21
C TRP A 374 -14.04 8.51 23.32
N PRO A 375 -14.80 9.63 23.39
CA PRO A 375 -14.60 10.62 24.45
C PRO A 375 -14.88 10.06 25.85
N LYS A 376 -15.65 8.97 25.96
CA LYS A 376 -15.97 8.30 27.23
C LYS A 376 -14.98 7.18 27.56
N TYR A 377 -14.32 6.62 26.56
CA TYR A 377 -13.51 5.40 26.70
C TYR A 377 -12.01 5.64 26.57
N LEU A 378 -11.57 6.82 26.10
CA LEU A 378 -10.16 7.19 26.08
C LEU A 378 -9.70 7.58 27.49
N TYR A 379 -9.09 6.62 28.18
CA TYR A 379 -8.56 6.78 29.53
C TYR A 379 -7.06 6.46 29.57
N PHE A 380 -6.32 7.24 30.37
CA PHE A 380 -4.89 7.06 30.59
C PHE A 380 -4.69 6.47 31.99
N PRO A 381 -4.08 5.28 32.12
CA PRO A 381 -3.84 4.67 33.42
C PRO A 381 -2.91 5.51 34.29
N GLU A 382 -3.28 5.75 35.55
CA GLU A 382 -2.46 6.49 36.53
C GLU A 382 -1.11 5.80 36.84
N GLU A 383 -0.99 4.51 36.54
CA GLU A 383 0.21 3.70 36.75
C GLU A 383 1.30 3.96 35.69
N VAL A 384 0.97 4.64 34.58
CA VAL A 384 1.89 4.91 33.46
C VAL A 384 2.33 6.37 33.50
N TYR A 385 3.66 6.60 33.54
CA TYR A 385 4.22 7.94 33.49
C TYR A 385 4.20 8.48 32.07
N ILE A 386 3.23 9.36 31.79
CA ILE A 386 3.10 10.09 30.52
C ILE A 386 3.25 11.59 30.82
N SER A 387 4.06 12.28 30.03
CA SER A 387 4.19 13.74 30.09
C SER A 387 2.88 14.43 29.72
N ARG A 388 2.67 15.64 30.22
CA ARG A 388 1.47 16.43 29.88
C ARG A 388 1.41 16.71 28.38
N GLU A 389 2.58 16.92 27.79
CA GLU A 389 2.76 17.15 26.36
C GLU A 389 2.44 15.90 25.54
N GLY A 390 2.80 14.70 26.02
CA GLY A 390 2.46 13.43 25.37
C GLY A 390 0.95 13.16 25.41
N GLU A 391 0.31 13.35 26.56
CA GLU A 391 -1.13 13.19 26.72
C GLU A 391 -1.91 14.19 25.85
N ASP A 392 -1.51 15.46 25.85
CA ASP A 392 -2.14 16.52 25.05
C ASP A 392 -2.07 16.21 23.55
N LEU A 393 -0.91 15.73 23.08
CA LEU A 393 -0.73 15.34 21.68
C LEU A 393 -1.63 14.16 21.31
N ILE A 394 -1.69 13.11 22.14
CA ILE A 394 -2.55 11.94 21.88
C ILE A 394 -4.02 12.36 21.82
N ARG A 395 -4.48 13.15 22.79
CA ARG A 395 -5.88 13.65 22.81
C ARG A 395 -6.19 14.53 21.61
N SER A 396 -5.22 15.34 21.16
CA SER A 396 -5.39 16.22 20.01
C SER A 396 -5.37 15.49 18.67
N MET A 397 -4.62 14.38 18.57
CA MET A 397 -4.61 13.49 17.40
C MET A 397 -5.85 12.59 17.37
N MET A 398 -6.27 12.10 18.53
CA MET A 398 -7.48 11.28 18.71
C MET A 398 -8.71 12.14 19.00
N ASN A 399 -8.95 13.17 18.18
CA ASN A 399 -10.15 13.98 18.23
C ASN A 399 -11.02 13.76 16.97
N TRP A 400 -12.22 14.33 16.95
CA TRP A 400 -13.10 14.36 15.78
C TRP A 400 -12.38 14.95 14.56
N ALA A 401 -12.71 14.43 13.37
CA ALA A 401 -12.06 14.81 12.11
C ALA A 401 -11.95 16.34 11.90
N ASP A 402 -12.99 17.11 12.24
CA ASP A 402 -13.04 18.56 12.07
C ASP A 402 -12.13 19.35 13.02
N GLN A 403 -11.76 18.76 14.15
CA GLN A 403 -10.94 19.39 15.21
C GLN A 403 -9.55 18.78 15.32
N ARG A 404 -9.22 17.78 14.48
CA ARG A 404 -7.96 17.08 14.53
C ARG A 404 -6.81 17.97 14.06
N LEU A 405 -5.65 17.83 14.69
CA LEU A 405 -4.46 18.60 14.31
C LEU A 405 -4.05 18.30 12.86
N THR A 406 -3.68 19.36 12.15
CA THR A 406 -3.04 19.27 10.83
C THR A 406 -1.56 18.90 10.98
N VAL A 407 -0.95 18.35 9.92
CA VAL A 407 0.48 17.95 9.92
C VAL A 407 1.42 19.06 10.43
N ASN A 408 1.18 20.33 10.05
CA ASN A 408 1.99 21.45 10.50
C ASN A 408 1.82 21.73 11.99
N GLN A 409 0.61 21.57 12.53
CA GLN A 409 0.35 21.74 13.95
C GLN A 409 0.93 20.57 14.77
N ILE A 410 0.87 19.34 14.25
CA ILE A 410 1.51 18.18 14.88
C ILE A 410 3.03 18.41 14.96
N LYS A 411 3.66 18.86 13.87
CA LYS A 411 5.11 19.14 13.85
C LYS A 411 5.53 20.28 14.78
N ALA A 412 4.66 21.27 15.00
CA ALA A 412 4.91 22.41 15.88
C ALA A 412 4.57 22.12 17.35
N HIS A 413 4.09 20.92 17.68
CA HIS A 413 3.68 20.57 19.03
C HIS A 413 4.86 20.56 20.01
N PRO A 414 4.72 21.05 21.26
CA PRO A 414 5.79 21.06 22.27
C PRO A 414 6.44 19.69 22.53
N PHE A 415 5.69 18.60 22.34
CA PHE A 415 6.20 17.23 22.47
C PHE A 415 7.40 16.95 21.52
N PHE A 416 7.45 17.58 20.35
CA PHE A 416 8.55 17.43 19.37
C PHE A 416 9.60 18.54 19.48
N TYR A 417 9.67 19.24 20.61
CA TYR A 417 10.67 20.29 20.82
C TYR A 417 12.09 19.74 20.61
N GLY A 418 12.85 20.39 19.70
CA GLY A 418 14.21 19.97 19.34
C GLY A 418 14.31 18.91 18.23
N ALA A 419 13.20 18.43 17.66
CA ALA A 419 13.23 17.53 16.51
C ALA A 419 13.63 18.25 15.21
N ASP A 420 14.70 17.82 14.56
CA ASP A 420 15.04 18.26 13.20
C ASP A 420 14.35 17.36 12.16
N TRP A 421 13.25 17.85 11.61
CA TRP A 421 12.45 17.15 10.60
C TRP A 421 13.18 16.88 9.28
N ASN A 422 14.23 17.64 8.96
CA ASN A 422 14.97 17.46 7.71
C ASN A 422 16.09 16.42 7.86
N SER A 423 16.71 16.37 9.04
CA SER A 423 17.84 15.49 9.32
C SER A 423 17.46 14.24 10.11
N LEU A 424 16.18 14.00 10.40
CA LEU A 424 15.71 12.89 11.25
C LEU A 424 16.26 11.53 10.82
N ARG A 425 16.40 11.30 9.52
CA ARG A 425 16.92 10.04 8.94
C ARG A 425 18.45 9.91 8.97
N HIS A 426 19.15 10.97 9.38
CA HIS A 426 20.60 10.96 9.62
C HIS A 426 20.94 10.83 11.10
N ILE A 427 19.95 11.00 11.99
CA ILE A 427 20.10 10.81 13.43
C ILE A 427 20.14 9.31 13.70
N GLU A 428 21.01 8.88 14.63
CA GLU A 428 21.08 7.48 15.04
C GLU A 428 19.76 7.06 15.70
N PRO A 429 19.06 6.04 15.17
CA PRO A 429 17.78 5.64 15.71
C PRO A 429 17.93 4.89 17.04
N PRO A 430 16.90 4.91 17.92
CA PRO A 430 16.99 4.31 19.24
C PRO A 430 17.22 2.79 19.23
N PHE A 431 16.76 2.12 18.19
CA PHE A 431 16.99 0.69 17.98
C PHE A 431 17.58 0.45 16.59
N VAL A 432 18.82 -0.03 16.58
CA VAL A 432 19.50 -0.53 15.38
C VAL A 432 19.49 -2.05 15.44
N PRO A 433 18.94 -2.75 14.43
CA PRO A 433 18.90 -4.20 14.42
C PRO A 433 20.32 -4.77 14.29
N HIS A 434 20.69 -5.64 15.23
CA HIS A 434 21.95 -6.37 15.18
C HIS A 434 21.79 -7.58 14.27
N LEU A 435 22.28 -7.48 13.04
CA LEU A 435 22.12 -8.49 11.99
C LEU A 435 23.40 -9.31 11.83
N GLN A 436 23.26 -10.64 11.78
CA GLN A 436 24.38 -11.56 11.52
C GLN A 436 24.65 -11.76 10.03
N SER A 437 23.62 -11.57 9.20
CA SER A 437 23.66 -11.79 7.75
C SER A 437 22.64 -10.91 7.02
N ILE A 438 22.82 -10.74 5.71
CA ILE A 438 21.84 -10.09 4.82
C ILE A 438 20.53 -10.89 4.66
N THR A 439 20.54 -12.16 5.07
CA THR A 439 19.35 -13.05 5.10
C THR A 439 18.88 -13.34 6.53
N ASP A 440 19.31 -12.54 7.50
CA ASP A 440 18.91 -12.73 8.89
C ASP A 440 17.41 -12.46 9.05
N THR A 441 16.70 -13.42 9.65
CA THR A 441 15.26 -13.34 9.91
C THR A 441 14.95 -13.40 11.41
N SER A 442 15.92 -13.12 12.29
CA SER A 442 15.76 -13.21 13.75
C SER A 442 14.69 -12.28 14.32
N TYR A 443 14.43 -11.16 13.65
CA TYR A 443 13.39 -10.19 14.02
C TYR A 443 12.01 -10.53 13.47
N PHE A 444 11.85 -11.67 12.80
CA PHE A 444 10.56 -12.15 12.31
C PHE A 444 10.08 -13.34 13.16
N PRO A 445 8.78 -13.44 13.45
CA PRO A 445 8.22 -14.57 14.19
C PRO A 445 8.18 -15.82 13.30
N THR A 446 9.32 -16.50 13.14
CA THR A 446 9.43 -17.63 12.19
C THR A 446 8.95 -18.97 12.74
N ASP A 447 8.76 -19.06 14.04
CA ASP A 447 8.53 -20.33 14.75
C ASP A 447 7.08 -20.83 14.63
N ASP A 448 6.15 -19.95 14.24
CA ASP A 448 4.72 -20.28 14.07
C ASP A 448 4.38 -20.77 12.65
N PHE A 449 5.34 -20.76 11.73
CA PHE A 449 5.12 -21.12 10.32
C PHE A 449 5.54 -22.54 9.98
N GLY A 450 5.39 -23.48 10.93
CA GLY A 450 5.79 -24.89 10.83
C GLY A 450 5.77 -25.44 9.40
N SER A 451 6.85 -26.12 9.01
CA SER A 451 7.17 -26.62 7.67
C SER A 451 5.93 -27.05 6.88
N LEU A 452 5.34 -26.10 6.15
CA LEU A 452 4.30 -26.40 5.17
C LEU A 452 5.00 -27.02 3.97
N PRO A 453 4.40 -28.04 3.34
CA PRO A 453 4.99 -28.70 2.21
C PRO A 453 5.26 -27.67 1.11
N ASP A 454 6.44 -27.77 0.49
CA ASP A 454 6.95 -26.95 -0.63
C ASP A 454 6.06 -26.98 -1.90
N GLN A 455 4.88 -27.60 -1.80
CA GLN A 455 3.87 -27.69 -2.83
C GLN A 455 2.71 -26.78 -2.46
N LEU A 456 2.73 -25.58 -3.07
CA LEU A 456 1.55 -24.74 -3.28
C LEU A 456 0.36 -25.66 -3.58
N GLU A 457 -0.65 -25.69 -2.70
CA GLU A 457 -1.86 -26.49 -2.93
C GLU A 457 -2.39 -26.20 -4.33
N LYS A 458 -2.83 -27.24 -5.05
CA LYS A 458 -3.41 -27.13 -6.39
C LYS A 458 -4.72 -26.33 -6.31
N VAL A 459 -4.61 -25.01 -6.30
CA VAL A 459 -5.75 -24.11 -6.44
C VAL A 459 -6.18 -24.11 -7.90
N GLU A 460 -7.49 -24.19 -8.15
CA GLU A 460 -8.05 -24.20 -9.49
C GLU A 460 -7.69 -22.90 -10.24
N GLY A 461 -7.21 -23.06 -11.48
CA GLY A 461 -6.89 -21.96 -12.37
C GLY A 461 -8.12 -21.12 -12.69
N ILE A 462 -7.93 -19.80 -12.74
CA ILE A 462 -9.00 -18.84 -12.97
C ILE A 462 -9.25 -18.72 -14.48
N GLY A 463 -10.52 -18.69 -14.90
CA GLY A 463 -10.90 -18.57 -16.31
C GLY A 463 -10.37 -17.29 -16.97
N ALA A 464 -10.13 -17.35 -18.29
CA ALA A 464 -9.46 -16.29 -19.06
C ALA A 464 -10.12 -14.89 -18.96
N GLU A 465 -11.43 -14.82 -18.71
CA GLU A 465 -12.16 -13.58 -18.50
C GLU A 465 -11.76 -12.87 -17.19
N LYS A 466 -11.51 -13.65 -16.13
CA LYS A 466 -11.10 -13.13 -14.82
C LYS A 466 -9.61 -12.80 -14.78
N ASP A 467 -8.79 -13.33 -15.70
CA ASP A 467 -7.39 -12.92 -15.86
C ASP A 467 -7.25 -11.48 -16.40
N LEU A 468 -8.27 -10.95 -17.09
CA LEU A 468 -8.31 -9.55 -17.55
C LEU A 468 -8.31 -8.55 -16.41
N ALA A 469 -8.84 -8.95 -15.25
CA ALA A 469 -8.79 -8.18 -14.02
C ALA A 469 -7.35 -7.83 -13.61
N PHE A 470 -6.36 -8.62 -14.02
CA PHE A 470 -4.96 -8.45 -13.66
C PHE A 470 -4.09 -7.90 -14.81
N LEU A 471 -4.72 -7.40 -15.88
CA LEU A 471 -4.02 -6.80 -17.01
C LEU A 471 -3.28 -5.52 -16.55
N GLY A 472 -2.00 -5.42 -16.92
CA GLY A 472 -1.13 -4.32 -16.49
C GLY A 472 -0.46 -4.50 -15.13
N PHE A 473 -0.69 -5.61 -14.41
CA PHE A 473 -0.06 -5.86 -13.10
C PHE A 473 1.47 -5.88 -13.16
N THR A 474 2.06 -6.28 -14.28
CA THR A 474 3.51 -6.47 -14.43
C THR A 474 4.27 -5.15 -14.47
N PHE A 475 5.14 -4.92 -13.48
CA PHE A 475 6.00 -3.75 -13.35
C PHE A 475 7.46 -4.16 -13.19
N LYS A 476 8.38 -3.32 -13.67
CA LYS A 476 9.81 -3.47 -13.45
C LYS A 476 10.45 -2.10 -13.26
N ARG A 477 11.01 -1.89 -12.08
CA ARG A 477 11.79 -0.69 -11.76
C ARG A 477 13.16 -0.78 -12.42
N PHE A 478 13.50 0.26 -13.18
CA PHE A 478 14.83 0.41 -13.74
C PHE A 478 15.74 1.13 -12.74
N THR A 479 16.63 0.39 -12.10
CA THR A 479 17.63 0.94 -11.16
C THR A 479 18.96 1.29 -11.83
N GLY A 480 19.08 1.13 -13.15
CA GLY A 480 20.35 1.24 -13.88
C GLY A 480 20.81 2.66 -14.25
N GLY A 481 20.17 3.71 -13.72
CA GLY A 481 20.38 5.09 -14.19
C GLY A 481 21.03 6.07 -13.22
N ALA A 482 20.90 5.89 -11.90
CA ALA A 482 21.39 6.88 -10.95
C ALA A 482 21.71 6.25 -9.60
N GLN A 483 22.98 5.90 -9.38
CA GLN A 483 23.57 6.27 -8.10
C GLN A 483 23.74 7.79 -8.17
N VAL A 484 22.74 8.53 -7.70
CA VAL A 484 23.03 9.87 -7.19
C VAL A 484 23.82 9.59 -5.91
N SER A 485 25.12 9.79 -5.99
CA SER A 485 25.95 10.06 -4.83
C SER A 485 25.34 11.27 -4.12
N GLY A 486 24.58 11.00 -3.07
CA GLY A 486 24.21 11.93 -2.02
C GLY A 486 24.81 11.40 -0.74
#